data_AF-A0A838EP13-F1
#
_entry.id   AF-A0A838EP13-F1
#
_cell.length_a   1.000
_cell.length_b   1.000
_cell.length_c   1.000
_cell.angle_alpha   90.00
_cell.angle_beta   90.00
_cell.angle_gamma   90.00
#
_symmetry.space_group_name_H-M   'P 1'
#
loop_
_entity.id
_entity.type
_entity.pdbx_description
1 polymer ?
#
loop_
_entity_poly.entity_id
_entity_poly.type
_entity_poly.pdbx_seq_one_letter_code
_entity_poly.pdbx_strand_id
1 'polypeptide(L)'
;MSGRNQFAQGIGAVRQQFDRVHHRLGSSPIILFFLGGLTLVLWASASVVQIQTSEYLALGNANRVAGVAWQILIQPWLMISGQAPIALVTSWVYAWVVELVTLVFAFALSVAVAKIAVVNPFIAKVFVVAGALLIILNGWADYSSSPGQNQLVQILIAVAIGGIVVVGLPLGIGLIEKGFEEI
;
A
#
# COMPACT_ATOMS: atom_id res chain seq x y z
N MET A 1 -22.03 10.82 53.92
CA MET A 1 -20.95 10.97 52.92
C MET A 1 -20.74 9.68 52.12
N SER A 2 -21.72 9.25 51.30
CA SER A 2 -21.68 7.93 50.61
C SER A 2 -21.83 7.98 49.08
N GLY A 3 -22.02 9.16 48.48
CA GLY A 3 -22.36 9.26 47.04
C GLY A 3 -21.18 9.44 46.08
N ARG A 4 -20.00 9.89 46.56
CA ARG A 4 -18.84 10.17 45.68
C ARG A 4 -18.08 8.91 45.22
N ASN A 5 -18.18 7.80 45.95
CA ASN A 5 -17.44 6.58 45.64
C ASN A 5 -18.08 5.72 44.53
N GLN A 6 -19.39 5.84 44.30
CA GLN A 6 -20.09 5.04 43.29
C GLN A 6 -19.85 5.53 41.85
N PHE A 7 -19.73 6.84 41.64
CA PHE A 7 -19.42 7.40 40.32
C PHE A 7 -17.99 7.08 39.83
N ALA A 8 -17.01 7.08 40.75
CA ALA A 8 -15.63 6.71 40.42
C ALA A 8 -15.48 5.21 40.09
N GLN A 9 -16.26 4.34 40.75
CA GLN A 9 -16.29 2.90 40.46
C GLN A 9 -16.94 2.59 39.10
N GLY A 10 -17.97 3.34 38.69
CA GLY A 10 -18.62 3.16 37.39
C GLY A 10 -17.71 3.50 36.20
N ILE A 11 -16.94 4.60 36.27
CA ILE A 11 -16.01 5.01 35.20
C ILE A 11 -14.82 4.05 35.10
N GLY A 12 -14.30 3.56 36.24
CA GLY A 12 -13.23 2.56 36.27
C GLY A 12 -13.64 1.22 35.68
N ALA A 13 -14.88 0.78 35.93
CA ALA A 13 -15.43 -0.46 35.38
C ALA A 13 -15.62 -0.37 33.85
N VAL A 14 -16.13 0.74 33.32
CA VAL A 14 -16.28 0.96 31.87
C VAL A 14 -14.91 0.97 31.18
N ARG A 15 -13.90 1.61 31.78
CA ARG A 15 -12.54 1.64 31.23
C ARG A 15 -11.90 0.26 31.20
N GLN A 16 -12.01 -0.51 32.28
CA GLN A 16 -11.54 -1.91 32.34
C GLN A 16 -12.26 -2.85 31.39
N GLN A 17 -13.54 -2.59 31.11
CA GLN A 17 -14.34 -3.36 30.17
C GLN A 17 -13.98 -3.02 28.72
N PHE A 18 -13.73 -1.73 28.42
CA PHE A 18 -13.16 -1.29 27.14
C PHE A 18 -11.77 -1.87 26.92
N ASP A 19 -10.88 -1.81 27.91
CA ASP A 19 -9.52 -2.38 27.80
C ASP A 19 -9.56 -3.90 27.59
N ARG A 20 -10.45 -4.63 28.27
CA ARG A 20 -10.64 -6.08 28.04
C ARG A 20 -11.20 -6.41 26.66
N VAL A 21 -12.15 -5.62 26.16
CA VAL A 21 -12.70 -5.80 24.81
C VAL A 21 -11.67 -5.42 23.76
N HIS A 22 -10.87 -4.37 23.98
CA HIS A 22 -9.79 -3.96 23.10
C HIS A 22 -8.65 -4.99 23.07
N HIS A 23 -8.33 -5.61 24.21
CA HIS A 23 -7.37 -6.71 24.28
C HIS A 23 -7.88 -7.97 23.58
N ARG A 24 -9.18 -8.30 23.70
CA ARG A 24 -9.80 -9.45 23.02
C ARG A 24 -10.00 -9.25 21.51
N LEU A 25 -10.27 -8.02 21.07
CA LEU A 25 -10.38 -7.67 19.65
C LEU A 25 -9.01 -7.52 18.99
N GLY A 26 -8.01 -7.04 19.73
CA GLY A 26 -6.62 -6.96 19.28
C GLY A 26 -5.86 -8.30 19.27
N SER A 27 -6.48 -9.37 19.76
CA SER A 27 -5.91 -10.71 19.89
C SER A 27 -6.76 -11.80 19.22
N SER A 28 -7.64 -11.43 18.28
CA SER A 28 -8.46 -12.41 17.56
C SER A 28 -7.77 -12.75 16.24
N PRO A 29 -7.23 -13.98 16.07
CA PRO A 29 -6.61 -14.42 14.82
C PRO A 29 -7.48 -14.14 13.60
N ILE A 30 -8.79 -14.37 13.72
CA ILE A 30 -9.77 -14.17 12.63
C ILE A 30 -9.82 -12.72 12.18
N ILE A 31 -9.76 -11.76 13.12
CA ILE A 31 -9.75 -10.33 12.79
C ILE A 31 -8.45 -9.96 12.08
N LEU A 32 -7.32 -10.51 12.52
CA LEU A 32 -6.02 -10.30 11.88
C LEU A 32 -5.99 -10.86 10.45
N PHE A 33 -6.52 -12.06 10.22
CA PHE A 33 -6.68 -12.62 8.87
C PHE A 33 -7.58 -11.77 7.98
N PHE A 34 -8.73 -11.32 8.51
CA PHE A 34 -9.67 -10.51 7.74
C PHE A 34 -9.07 -9.16 7.36
N LEU A 35 -8.42 -8.47 8.32
CA LEU A 35 -7.76 -7.20 8.07
C LEU A 35 -6.60 -7.37 7.08
N GLY A 36 -5.75 -8.39 7.28
CA GLY A 36 -4.63 -8.66 6.37
C GLY A 36 -5.10 -8.99 4.95
N GLY A 37 -6.13 -9.85 4.82
CA GLY A 37 -6.76 -10.17 3.53
C GLY A 37 -7.36 -8.93 2.85
N LEU A 38 -8.08 -8.09 3.59
CA LEU A 38 -8.61 -6.83 3.07
C LEU A 38 -7.50 -5.89 2.61
N THR A 39 -6.41 -5.78 3.39
CA THR A 39 -5.23 -5.00 3.00
C THR A 39 -4.62 -5.52 1.70
N LEU A 40 -4.49 -6.84 1.51
CA LEU A 40 -3.98 -7.41 0.27
C LEU A 40 -4.90 -7.17 -0.93
N VAL A 41 -6.22 -7.19 -0.74
CA VAL A 41 -7.18 -6.85 -1.80
C VAL A 41 -7.06 -5.38 -2.21
N LEU A 42 -6.94 -4.47 -1.25
CA LEU A 42 -6.75 -3.05 -1.51
C LEU A 42 -5.40 -2.78 -2.18
N TRP A 43 -4.35 -3.46 -1.72
CA TRP A 43 -3.03 -3.41 -2.33
C TRP A 43 -3.06 -3.86 -3.79
N ALA A 44 -3.65 -5.02 -4.09
CA ALA A 44 -3.74 -5.53 -5.46
C ALA A 44 -4.52 -4.58 -6.38
N SER A 45 -5.63 -4.02 -5.88
CA SER A 45 -6.43 -3.05 -6.61
C SER A 45 -5.65 -1.77 -6.90
N ALA A 46 -4.88 -1.29 -5.92
CA ALA A 46 -4.06 -0.09 -6.06
C ALA A 46 -2.85 -0.30 -6.99
N SER A 47 -2.20 -1.46 -6.94
CA SER A 47 -1.14 -1.82 -7.89
C SER A 47 -1.67 -1.81 -9.34
N VAL A 48 -2.86 -2.36 -9.59
CA VAL A 48 -3.49 -2.27 -10.93
C VAL A 48 -3.68 -0.81 -11.35
N VAL A 49 -4.19 0.04 -10.46
CA VAL A 49 -4.39 1.47 -10.74
C VAL A 49 -3.05 2.18 -10.99
N GLN A 50 -2.00 1.85 -10.24
CA GLN A 50 -0.67 2.45 -10.40
C GLN A 50 -0.01 2.04 -11.73
N ILE A 51 -0.15 0.79 -12.15
CA ILE A 51 0.32 0.35 -13.47
C ILE A 51 -0.43 1.12 -14.56
N GLN A 52 -1.77 1.22 -14.47
CA GLN A 52 -2.56 2.00 -15.43
C GLN A 52 -2.14 3.47 -15.48
N THR A 53 -1.95 4.10 -14.32
CA THR A 53 -1.43 5.47 -14.22
C THR A 53 -0.13 5.61 -15.00
N SER A 54 0.80 4.68 -14.79
CA SER A 54 2.11 4.71 -15.45
C SER A 54 2.00 4.53 -16.97
N GLU A 55 1.06 3.72 -17.45
CA GLU A 55 0.77 3.59 -18.88
C GLU A 55 0.25 4.90 -19.49
N TYR A 56 -0.74 5.54 -18.86
CA TYR A 56 -1.30 6.80 -19.36
C TYR A 56 -0.25 7.90 -19.43
N LEU A 57 0.62 7.99 -18.43
CA LEU A 57 1.76 8.91 -18.43
C LEU A 57 2.74 8.62 -19.58
N ALA A 58 3.08 7.35 -19.82
CA ALA A 58 3.97 6.96 -20.90
C ALA A 58 3.37 7.25 -22.29
N LEU A 59 2.05 7.14 -22.44
CA LEU A 59 1.33 7.48 -23.67
C LEU A 59 1.17 8.99 -23.88
N GLY A 60 1.62 9.82 -22.94
CA GLY A 60 1.45 11.28 -22.98
C GLY A 60 -0.02 11.72 -22.94
N ASN A 61 -0.92 10.83 -22.52
CA ASN A 61 -2.35 11.04 -22.61
C ASN A 61 -2.87 11.56 -21.27
N ALA A 62 -3.54 12.72 -21.27
CA ALA A 62 -4.14 13.32 -20.06
C ALA A 62 -5.41 12.59 -19.57
N ASN A 63 -5.76 11.47 -20.20
CA ASN A 63 -6.91 10.66 -19.81
C ASN A 63 -6.63 9.98 -18.46
N ARG A 64 -7.40 10.39 -17.47
CA ARG A 64 -7.32 9.93 -16.09
C ARG A 64 -7.78 8.48 -15.99
N VAL A 65 -7.19 7.73 -15.05
CA VAL A 65 -7.64 6.37 -14.74
C VAL A 65 -9.09 6.46 -14.21
N ALA A 66 -10.06 6.00 -15.01
CA ALA A 66 -11.50 6.07 -14.69
C ALA A 66 -12.06 4.76 -14.10
N GLY A 67 -11.24 3.70 -13.99
CA GLY A 67 -11.64 2.42 -13.43
C GLY A 67 -10.50 1.40 -13.39
N VAL A 68 -10.68 0.35 -12.60
CA VAL A 68 -9.71 -0.75 -12.42
C VAL A 68 -9.79 -1.71 -13.60
N ALA A 69 -8.74 -1.77 -14.44
CA ALA A 69 -8.67 -2.71 -15.55
C ALA A 69 -7.84 -3.94 -15.17
N TRP A 70 -8.47 -4.97 -14.63
CA TRP A 70 -7.81 -6.25 -14.29
C TRP A 70 -7.13 -6.94 -15.47
N GLN A 71 -7.53 -6.60 -16.71
CA GLN A 71 -6.87 -7.08 -17.92
C GLN A 71 -5.40 -6.65 -18.00
N ILE A 72 -4.96 -5.66 -17.22
CA ILE A 72 -3.55 -5.28 -17.14
C ILE A 72 -2.66 -6.47 -16.78
N LEU A 73 -3.17 -7.39 -15.95
CA LEU A 73 -2.43 -8.56 -15.47
C LEU A 73 -2.07 -9.56 -16.58
N ILE A 74 -2.74 -9.52 -17.73
CA ILE A 74 -2.40 -10.39 -18.88
C ILE A 74 -1.30 -9.79 -19.76
N GLN A 75 -0.99 -8.50 -19.62
CA GLN A 75 -0.02 -7.83 -20.48
C GLN A 75 1.38 -8.46 -20.45
N PRO A 76 1.95 -8.89 -19.30
CA PRO A 76 3.25 -9.56 -19.29
C PRO A 76 3.25 -10.80 -20.20
N TRP A 77 2.17 -11.57 -20.17
CA TRP A 77 1.99 -12.72 -21.04
C TRP A 77 1.89 -12.32 -22.52
N LEU A 78 1.11 -11.30 -22.85
CA LEU A 78 1.00 -10.80 -24.23
C LEU A 78 2.34 -10.27 -24.77
N MET A 79 3.14 -9.62 -23.91
CA MET A 79 4.48 -9.14 -24.28
C MET A 79 5.43 -10.30 -24.56
N ILE A 80 5.45 -11.33 -23.70
CA ILE A 80 6.32 -12.50 -23.87
C ILE A 80 5.91 -13.35 -25.09
N SER A 81 4.61 -13.51 -25.32
CA SER A 81 4.07 -14.29 -26.44
C SER A 81 4.10 -13.56 -27.79
N GLY A 82 4.56 -12.30 -27.82
CA GLY A 82 4.59 -11.47 -29.04
C GLY A 82 3.20 -11.04 -29.54
N GLN A 83 2.17 -11.15 -28.70
CA GLN A 83 0.79 -10.76 -29.02
C GLN A 83 0.46 -9.32 -28.59
N ALA A 84 1.41 -8.62 -27.96
CA ALA A 84 1.21 -7.25 -27.52
C ALA A 84 1.10 -6.28 -28.72
N PRO A 85 0.12 -5.35 -28.72
CA PRO A 85 -0.01 -4.35 -29.77
C PRO A 85 1.23 -3.44 -29.83
N ILE A 86 1.88 -3.35 -31.01
CA ILE A 86 3.15 -2.61 -31.20
C ILE A 86 3.08 -1.17 -30.67
N ALA A 87 1.94 -0.50 -30.84
CA ALA A 87 1.74 0.88 -30.40
C ALA A 87 1.74 1.06 -28.87
N LEU A 88 1.50 -0.01 -28.09
CA LEU A 88 1.35 0.04 -26.63
C LEU A 88 2.50 -0.63 -25.88
N VAL A 89 3.32 -1.47 -26.55
CA VAL A 89 4.41 -2.23 -25.92
C VAL A 89 5.32 -1.35 -25.07
N THR A 90 5.75 -0.19 -25.59
CA THR A 90 6.64 0.71 -24.84
C THR A 90 5.99 1.23 -23.56
N SER A 91 4.71 1.60 -23.61
CA SER A 91 3.96 2.06 -22.42
C SER A 91 3.74 0.96 -21.39
N TRP A 92 3.43 -0.26 -21.84
CA TRP A 92 3.26 -1.43 -20.97
C TRP A 92 4.58 -1.80 -20.28
N VAL A 93 5.67 -1.88 -21.05
CA VAL A 93 7.00 -2.16 -20.48
C VAL A 93 7.38 -1.11 -19.45
N TYR A 94 7.18 0.18 -19.74
CA TYR A 94 7.45 1.25 -18.78
C TYR A 94 6.64 1.07 -17.50
N ALA A 95 5.33 0.86 -17.60
CA ALA A 95 4.45 0.72 -16.45
C ALA A 95 4.81 -0.47 -15.55
N TRP A 96 5.06 -1.63 -16.16
CA TRP A 96 5.48 -2.82 -15.43
C TRP A 96 6.86 -2.69 -14.80
N VAL A 97 7.79 -1.98 -15.44
CA VAL A 97 9.11 -1.69 -14.85
C VAL A 97 8.97 -0.79 -13.64
N VAL A 98 8.17 0.28 -13.72
CA VAL A 98 7.91 1.19 -12.59
C VAL A 98 7.29 0.45 -11.41
N GLU A 99 6.28 -0.39 -11.66
CA GLU A 99 5.65 -1.20 -10.60
C GLU A 99 6.64 -2.18 -9.99
N LEU A 100 7.40 -2.92 -10.82
CA LEU A 100 8.40 -3.87 -10.33
C LEU A 100 9.44 -3.19 -9.44
N VAL A 101 9.96 -2.04 -9.86
CA VAL A 101 10.90 -1.24 -9.06
C VAL A 101 10.26 -0.80 -7.76
N THR A 102 9.00 -0.35 -7.80
CA THR A 102 8.25 0.07 -6.60
C THR A 102 8.08 -1.08 -5.61
N LEU A 103 7.69 -2.27 -6.08
CA LEU A 103 7.53 -3.47 -5.24
C LEU A 103 8.85 -3.96 -4.67
N VAL A 104 9.91 -4.00 -5.49
CA VAL A 104 11.26 -4.36 -5.03
C VAL A 104 11.72 -3.37 -3.96
N PHE A 105 11.49 -2.07 -4.14
CA PHE A 105 11.82 -1.07 -3.14
C PHE A 105 10.99 -1.21 -1.88
N ALA A 106 9.68 -1.43 -1.97
CA ALA A 106 8.80 -1.64 -0.83
C ALA A 106 9.26 -2.85 0.01
N PHE A 107 9.55 -3.96 -0.65
CA PHE A 107 10.08 -5.17 0.00
C PHE A 107 11.49 -4.93 0.57
N ALA A 108 12.36 -4.30 -0.20
CA ALA A 108 13.71 -4.01 0.26
C ALA A 108 13.71 -3.03 1.42
N LEU A 109 12.78 -2.06 1.50
CA LEU A 109 12.69 -1.09 2.59
C LEU A 109 12.20 -1.77 3.89
N SER A 110 11.26 -2.73 3.79
CA SER A 110 10.84 -3.53 4.94
C SER A 110 11.97 -4.41 5.49
N VAL A 111 12.84 -4.93 4.64
CA VAL A 111 14.01 -5.73 5.03
C VAL A 111 15.22 -4.86 5.42
N ALA A 112 15.45 -3.74 4.74
CA ALA A 112 16.62 -2.88 4.86
C ALA A 112 16.66 -2.13 6.18
N VAL A 113 15.51 -1.64 6.65
CA VAL A 113 15.42 -0.97 7.95
C VAL A 113 15.83 -1.93 9.08
N ALA A 114 15.47 -3.21 8.98
CA ALA A 114 15.78 -4.19 10.01
C ALA A 114 17.20 -4.79 9.90
N LYS A 115 17.68 -5.09 8.69
CA LYS A 115 18.93 -5.86 8.49
C LYS A 115 20.10 -5.04 7.93
N ILE A 116 19.86 -4.17 6.96
CA ILE A 116 20.95 -3.41 6.31
C ILE A 116 21.49 -2.34 7.25
N ALA A 117 20.66 -1.73 8.09
CA ALA A 117 21.09 -0.75 9.09
C ALA A 117 22.15 -1.32 10.06
N VAL A 118 22.07 -2.62 10.37
CA VAL A 118 23.01 -3.32 11.26
C VAL A 118 24.34 -3.60 10.56
N VAL A 119 24.32 -3.92 9.27
CA VAL A 119 25.52 -4.31 8.49
C VAL A 119 26.25 -3.10 7.91
N ASN A 120 25.52 -2.11 7.38
CA ASN A 120 26.10 -0.88 6.85
C ASN A 120 25.10 0.29 6.91
N PRO A 121 25.24 1.21 7.90
CA PRO A 121 24.29 2.31 8.09
C PRO A 121 24.35 3.38 6.99
N PHE A 122 25.46 3.49 6.23
CA PHE A 122 25.55 4.42 5.10
C PHE A 122 24.70 3.95 3.92
N ILE A 123 24.79 2.66 3.56
CA ILE A 123 23.95 2.06 2.51
C ILE A 123 22.47 2.16 2.89
N ALA A 124 22.13 1.91 4.16
CA ALA A 124 20.76 2.07 4.65
C ALA A 124 20.22 3.50 4.43
N LYS A 125 21.02 4.53 4.73
CA LYS A 125 20.63 5.93 4.49
C LYS A 125 20.41 6.24 3.01
N VAL A 126 21.32 5.80 2.14
CA VAL A 126 21.17 5.96 0.68
C VAL A 126 19.89 5.28 0.19
N PHE A 127 19.60 4.09 0.73
CA PHE A 127 18.41 3.33 0.39
C PHE A 127 17.12 4.03 0.82
N VAL A 128 17.09 4.62 2.03
CA VAL A 128 15.96 5.42 2.52
C VAL A 128 15.75 6.67 1.66
N VAL A 129 16.83 7.36 1.26
CA VAL A 129 16.74 8.54 0.38
C VAL A 129 16.22 8.17 -1.01
N ALA A 130 16.72 7.08 -1.60
CA ALA A 130 16.22 6.57 -2.88
C ALA A 130 14.75 6.16 -2.80
N GLY A 131 14.34 5.50 -1.70
CA GLY A 131 12.94 5.16 -1.43
C GLY A 131 12.06 6.41 -1.29
N ALA A 132 12.51 7.42 -0.56
CA ALA A 132 11.78 8.69 -0.43
C ALA A 132 11.60 9.39 -1.79
N LEU A 133 12.65 9.42 -2.63
CA LEU A 133 12.58 9.94 -3.99
C LEU A 133 11.58 9.17 -4.86
N LEU A 134 11.60 7.84 -4.80
CA LEU A 134 10.64 7.01 -5.54
C LEU A 134 9.20 7.24 -5.10
N ILE A 135 8.95 7.38 -3.79
CA ILE A 135 7.62 7.72 -3.26
C ILE A 135 7.17 9.09 -3.77
N ILE A 136 8.06 10.08 -3.81
CA ILE A 136 7.74 11.42 -4.32
C ILE A 136 7.44 11.37 -5.83
N LEU A 137 8.25 10.65 -6.61
CA LEU A 137 8.07 10.54 -8.05
C LEU A 137 6.80 9.76 -8.41
N ASN A 138 6.51 8.66 -7.71
CA ASN A 138 5.25 7.92 -7.85
C ASN A 138 4.05 8.77 -7.41
N GLY A 139 4.16 9.47 -6.28
CA GLY A 139 3.10 10.36 -5.82
C GLY A 139 2.84 11.51 -6.78
N TRP A 140 3.86 12.03 -7.47
CA TRP A 140 3.69 13.02 -8.52
C TRP A 140 3.05 12.43 -9.79
N ALA A 141 3.44 11.21 -10.18
CA ALA A 141 2.83 10.47 -11.27
C ALA A 141 1.33 10.25 -11.00
N ASP A 142 0.99 9.73 -9.83
CA ASP A 142 -0.38 9.52 -9.39
C ASP A 142 -1.15 10.84 -9.30
N TYR A 143 -0.57 11.91 -8.77
CA TYR A 143 -1.22 13.22 -8.72
C TYR A 143 -1.58 13.73 -10.13
N SER A 144 -0.64 13.60 -11.06
CA SER A 144 -0.78 14.10 -12.43
C SER A 144 -1.82 13.34 -13.23
N SER A 145 -2.04 12.05 -12.92
CA SER A 145 -3.01 11.17 -13.59
C SER A 145 -4.31 10.96 -12.82
N SER A 146 -4.39 11.40 -11.55
CA SER A 146 -5.53 11.14 -10.67
C SER A 146 -6.82 11.84 -11.12
N PRO A 147 -7.96 11.14 -11.01
CA PRO A 147 -9.26 11.76 -11.27
C PRO A 147 -9.60 12.80 -10.19
N GLY A 148 -10.19 13.91 -10.62
CA GLY A 148 -10.62 15.00 -9.72
C GLY A 148 -10.39 16.37 -10.34
N GLN A 149 -11.35 17.29 -10.22
CA GLN A 149 -11.14 18.69 -10.66
C GLN A 149 -10.40 19.51 -9.60
N ASN A 150 -10.41 19.05 -8.34
CA ASN A 150 -9.79 19.73 -7.22
C ASN A 150 -8.41 19.13 -6.93
N GLN A 151 -7.37 19.97 -6.90
CA GLN A 151 -5.98 19.57 -6.64
C GLN A 151 -5.82 18.84 -5.30
N LEU A 152 -6.54 19.26 -4.26
CA LEU A 152 -6.50 18.59 -2.96
C LEU A 152 -6.98 17.14 -3.05
N VAL A 153 -8.05 16.90 -3.82
CA VAL A 153 -8.59 15.55 -4.02
C VAL A 153 -7.60 14.67 -4.78
N GLN A 154 -6.92 15.22 -5.79
CA GLN A 154 -5.88 14.49 -6.53
C GLN A 154 -4.69 14.13 -5.63
N ILE A 155 -4.26 15.04 -4.75
CA ILE A 155 -3.18 14.77 -3.79
C ILE A 155 -3.59 13.66 -2.82
N LEU A 156 -4.81 13.72 -2.27
CA LEU A 156 -5.30 12.71 -1.34
C LEU A 156 -5.40 11.33 -1.98
N ILE A 157 -5.87 11.26 -3.23
CA ILE A 157 -5.94 10.01 -4.00
C ILE A 157 -4.53 9.46 -4.25
N ALA A 158 -3.61 10.31 -4.72
CA ALA A 158 -2.23 9.92 -4.99
C ALA A 158 -1.51 9.39 -3.74
N VAL A 159 -1.68 10.07 -2.61
CA VAL A 159 -1.11 9.63 -1.32
C VAL A 159 -1.74 8.32 -0.86
N ALA A 160 -3.04 8.13 -1.05
CA ALA A 160 -3.73 6.90 -0.68
C ALA A 160 -3.25 5.70 -1.51
N ILE A 161 -3.17 5.86 -2.84
CA ILE A 161 -2.71 4.81 -3.78
C ILE A 161 -1.23 4.51 -3.55
N GLY A 162 -0.36 5.51 -3.60
CA GLY A 162 1.07 5.31 -3.38
C GLY A 162 1.37 4.74 -1.99
N GLY A 163 0.64 5.20 -0.97
CA GLY A 163 0.73 4.66 0.39
C GLY A 163 0.42 3.17 0.43
N ILE A 164 -0.75 2.76 -0.08
CA ILE A 164 -1.16 1.36 -0.03
C ILE A 164 -0.27 0.47 -0.91
N VAL A 165 0.24 0.92 -2.05
CA VAL A 165 1.15 0.09 -2.88
C VAL A 165 2.47 -0.17 -2.18
N VAL A 166 3.01 0.83 -1.47
CA VAL A 166 4.30 0.69 -0.77
C VAL A 166 4.17 -0.12 0.52
N VAL A 167 3.13 0.10 1.33
CA VAL A 167 3.03 -0.53 2.67
C VAL A 167 2.02 -1.67 2.75
N GLY A 168 1.07 -1.76 1.81
CA GLY A 168 -0.04 -2.68 1.88
C GLY A 168 0.39 -4.14 1.83
N LEU A 169 1.34 -4.49 0.96
CA LEU A 169 1.87 -5.86 0.89
C LEU A 169 2.55 -6.31 2.19
N PRO A 170 3.58 -5.61 2.72
CA PRO A 170 4.23 -6.04 3.96
C PRO A 170 3.27 -5.98 5.16
N LEU A 171 2.36 -5.00 5.22
CA LEU A 171 1.36 -4.92 6.29
C LEU A 171 0.36 -6.09 6.23
N GLY A 172 -0.17 -6.39 5.05
CA GLY A 172 -1.13 -7.47 4.84
C GLY A 172 -0.53 -8.84 5.18
N ILE A 173 0.70 -9.10 4.74
CA ILE A 173 1.43 -10.32 5.08
C ILE A 173 1.69 -10.39 6.60
N GLY A 174 2.22 -9.32 7.20
CA GLY A 174 2.54 -9.31 8.63
C GLY A 174 1.31 -9.47 9.54
N LEU A 175 0.14 -8.95 9.13
CA LEU A 175 -1.12 -9.18 9.85
C LEU A 175 -1.55 -10.65 9.78
N ILE A 176 -1.41 -11.30 8.62
CA ILE A 176 -1.74 -12.72 8.43
C ILE A 176 -0.77 -13.61 9.22
N GLU A 177 0.53 -13.32 9.19
CA GLU A 177 1.56 -14.03 9.97
C GLU A 177 1.26 -13.95 11.46
N LYS A 178 0.99 -12.76 11.99
CA LYS A 178 0.59 -12.58 13.40
C LYS A 178 -0.71 -13.31 13.74
N GLY A 179 -1.65 -13.35 12.79
CA GLY A 179 -2.87 -14.15 12.91
C GLY A 179 -2.58 -15.63 13.09
N PHE A 180 -1.61 -16.18 12.35
CA PHE A 180 -1.17 -17.57 12.51
C PHE A 180 -0.43 -17.82 13.83
N GLU A 181 0.37 -16.88 14.30
CA GLU A 181 1.08 -17.00 15.59
C GLU A 181 0.14 -16.98 16.81
N GLU A 182 -1.04 -16.37 16.67
CA GLU A 182 -2.05 -16.29 17.73
C GLU A 182 -3.06 -17.47 17.75
N ILE A 183 -2.96 -18.42 16.78
CA ILE A 183 -3.73 -19.69 16.76
C ILE A 183 -3.10 -20.71 17.71
#